data_AF-X1K741-F1
#
_entry.id   AF-X1K741-F1
#
_cell.length_a   1.000
_cell.length_b   1.000
_cell.length_c   1.000
_cell.angle_alpha   90.00
_cell.angle_beta   90.00
_cell.angle_gamma   90.00
#
_symmetry.space_group_name_H-M   'P 1'
#
loop_
_entity.id
_entity.type
_entity.pdbx_description
1 polymer ?
#
loop_
_entity_poly.entity_id
_entity_poly.type
_entity_poly.pdbx_seq_one_letter_code
_entity_poly.pdbx_strand_id
1 'polypeptide(L)'
;EWPLASRFQLRSKAALEDAGKMIKQVLSGEWEIERRRQQGGRISRQRAEDIRAWWFPAGLRRWHFFGDLVKELGEGMKSLAWVDKANESSPGGQGDGYNPHNNVLIPYGFITRGKFRRIKRALRAALGEPDLIVHYGYTREPARMVHALKYVTRATFLDWMWAPDVAASIYNFHNSQVWGKWDGEPAWSLDDLGGEPELADLPDPLAIESLESGICPRCGKPIEWAGPFPIKALAGMEKRDLGAGYCELEQVRAPPGMDLVMMLRAA
;
A
#
# COMPACT_ATOMS: atom_id res chain seq x y z
N GLU A 1 -8.12 13.83 28.09
CA GLU A 1 -8.97 12.69 27.68
C GLU A 1 -9.53 12.99 26.30
N TRP A 2 -9.06 12.31 25.26
CA TRP A 2 -9.59 12.44 23.90
C TRP A 2 -10.58 11.30 23.69
N PRO A 3 -11.90 11.56 23.65
CA PRO A 3 -12.86 10.52 23.36
C PRO A 3 -12.94 10.40 21.83
N LEU A 4 -11.98 9.71 21.22
CA LEU A 4 -12.26 9.06 19.93
C LEU A 4 -13.15 7.86 20.24
N ALA A 5 -14.39 8.14 20.66
CA ALA A 5 -15.47 7.18 20.61
C ALA A 5 -15.69 6.88 19.13
N SER A 6 -14.97 5.88 18.63
CA SER A 6 -15.24 5.31 17.31
C SER A 6 -16.72 4.96 17.27
N ARG A 7 -17.51 5.76 16.55
CA ARG A 7 -18.95 5.50 16.34
C ARG A 7 -19.21 4.16 15.64
N PHE A 8 -18.15 3.52 15.15
CA PHE A 8 -18.18 2.22 14.51
C PHE A 8 -17.45 1.19 15.37
N GLN A 9 -18.03 0.01 15.50
CA GLN A 9 -17.37 -1.12 16.14
C GLN A 9 -16.06 -1.39 15.39
N LEU A 10 -14.92 -1.27 16.08
CA LEU A 10 -13.61 -1.61 15.51
C LEU A 10 -13.71 -3.05 15.00
N ARG A 11 -13.56 -3.25 13.69
CA ARG A 11 -13.46 -4.61 13.13
C ARG A 11 -12.26 -5.28 13.77
N SER A 12 -12.44 -6.52 14.23
CA SER A 12 -11.32 -7.28 14.79
C SER A 12 -10.20 -7.43 13.75
N LYS A 13 -8.96 -7.57 14.23
CA LYS A 13 -7.80 -7.87 13.38
C LYS A 13 -8.09 -9.02 12.42
N ALA A 14 -8.67 -10.12 12.92
CA ALA A 14 -9.05 -11.27 12.11
C ALA A 14 -10.06 -10.92 11.00
N ALA A 15 -11.09 -10.12 11.31
CA ALA A 15 -12.06 -9.69 10.30
C ALA A 15 -11.42 -8.83 9.20
N LEU A 16 -10.45 -7.98 9.54
CA LEU A 16 -9.69 -7.18 8.57
C LEU A 16 -8.75 -8.04 7.72
N GLU A 17 -8.12 -9.06 8.31
CA GLU A 17 -7.30 -10.03 7.59
C GLU A 17 -8.15 -10.81 6.59
N ASP A 18 -9.30 -11.30 7.01
CA ASP A 18 -10.20 -12.10 6.18
C ASP A 18 -10.83 -11.27 5.07
N ALA A 19 -11.26 -10.04 5.36
CA ALA A 19 -11.71 -9.09 4.34
C ALA A 19 -10.59 -8.79 3.33
N GLY A 20 -9.36 -8.59 3.80
CA GLY A 20 -8.20 -8.38 2.94
C GLY A 20 -7.89 -9.58 2.03
N LYS A 21 -7.94 -10.81 2.56
CA LYS A 21 -7.79 -12.05 1.79
C LYS A 21 -8.91 -12.16 0.74
N MET A 22 -10.14 -11.85 1.12
CA MET A 22 -11.30 -11.91 0.24
C MET A 22 -11.20 -10.91 -0.92
N ILE A 23 -10.77 -9.66 -0.64
CA ILE A 23 -10.52 -8.65 -1.67
C ILE A 23 -9.49 -9.17 -2.68
N LYS A 24 -8.37 -9.72 -2.20
CA LYS A 24 -7.34 -10.34 -3.06
C LYS A 24 -7.95 -11.47 -3.91
N GLN A 25 -8.69 -12.39 -3.31
CA GLN A 25 -9.30 -13.52 -4.03
C GLN A 25 -10.30 -13.07 -5.10
N VAL A 26 -11.07 -12.01 -4.84
CA VAL A 26 -11.97 -11.44 -5.85
C VAL A 26 -11.17 -10.82 -6.98
N LEU A 27 -10.21 -9.97 -6.66
CA LEU A 27 -9.44 -9.23 -7.66
C LEU A 27 -8.47 -10.10 -8.48
N SER A 28 -8.07 -11.27 -7.96
CA SER A 28 -7.32 -12.29 -8.68
C SER A 28 -8.20 -13.25 -9.49
N GLY A 29 -9.52 -13.22 -9.29
CA GLY A 29 -10.48 -14.15 -9.88
C GLY A 29 -10.61 -15.50 -9.18
N GLU A 30 -9.82 -15.76 -8.13
CA GLU A 30 -9.88 -16.99 -7.34
C GLU A 30 -11.25 -17.19 -6.68
N TRP A 31 -11.87 -16.13 -6.19
CA TRP A 31 -13.20 -16.20 -5.59
C TRP A 31 -14.26 -16.70 -6.58
N GLU A 32 -14.19 -16.25 -7.84
CA GLU A 32 -15.14 -16.69 -8.87
C GLU A 32 -14.93 -18.16 -9.25
N ILE A 33 -13.67 -18.62 -9.27
CA ILE A 33 -13.33 -20.03 -9.47
C ILE A 33 -13.87 -20.87 -8.31
N GLU A 34 -13.61 -20.46 -7.08
CA GLU A 34 -13.99 -21.21 -5.88
C GLU A 34 -15.51 -21.31 -5.75
N ARG A 35 -16.22 -20.20 -5.95
CA ARG A 35 -17.69 -20.18 -5.94
C ARG A 35 -18.28 -21.14 -6.96
N ARG A 36 -17.72 -21.20 -8.17
CA ARG A 36 -18.20 -22.11 -9.23
C ARG A 36 -17.91 -23.58 -8.90
N ARG A 37 -16.81 -23.89 -8.20
CA ARG A 37 -16.53 -25.24 -7.69
C ARG A 37 -17.54 -25.66 -6.62
N GLN A 38 -17.85 -24.77 -5.69
CA GLN A 38 -18.83 -25.01 -4.62
C GLN A 38 -20.24 -25.27 -5.18
N GLN A 39 -20.57 -24.71 -6.34
CA GLN A 39 -21.82 -24.96 -7.05
C GLN A 39 -21.82 -26.27 -7.87
N GLY A 40 -20.86 -27.17 -7.63
CA GLY A 40 -20.74 -28.47 -8.30
C GLY A 40 -20.03 -28.41 -9.66
N GLY A 41 -19.46 -27.27 -10.05
CA GLY A 41 -18.75 -27.12 -11.31
C GLY A 41 -17.34 -27.71 -11.27
N ARG A 42 -17.05 -28.70 -12.11
CA ARG A 42 -15.66 -29.13 -12.36
C ARG A 42 -14.97 -28.09 -13.24
N ILE A 43 -14.01 -27.34 -12.68
CA ILE A 43 -13.28 -26.30 -13.41
C ILE A 43 -11.94 -26.86 -13.85
N SER A 44 -11.76 -27.03 -15.16
CA SER A 44 -10.47 -27.38 -15.74
C SER A 44 -9.44 -26.26 -15.53
N ARG A 45 -8.16 -26.58 -15.65
CA ARG A 45 -7.08 -25.59 -15.56
C ARG A 45 -7.27 -24.45 -16.57
N GLN A 46 -7.53 -24.79 -17.83
CA GLN A 46 -7.79 -23.80 -18.88
C GLN A 46 -8.97 -22.90 -18.52
N ARG A 47 -10.07 -23.46 -18.01
CA ARG A 47 -11.23 -22.66 -17.64
C ARG A 47 -10.95 -21.72 -16.47
N ALA A 48 -10.09 -22.14 -15.52
CA ALA A 48 -9.64 -21.27 -14.45
C ALA A 48 -8.78 -20.11 -14.99
N GLU A 49 -7.90 -20.38 -15.94
CA GLU A 49 -7.10 -19.34 -16.63
C GLU A 49 -7.99 -18.36 -17.40
N ASP A 50 -9.00 -18.85 -18.12
CA ASP A 50 -9.99 -18.00 -18.80
C ASP A 50 -10.73 -17.10 -17.82
N ILE A 51 -11.08 -17.61 -16.63
CA ILE A 51 -11.74 -16.80 -15.58
C ILE A 51 -10.76 -15.72 -15.12
N ARG A 52 -9.52 -16.08 -14.74
CA ARG A 52 -8.51 -15.13 -14.26
C ARG A 52 -8.20 -14.02 -15.28
N ALA A 53 -8.29 -14.29 -16.58
CA ALA A 53 -8.10 -13.29 -17.63
C ALA A 53 -9.10 -12.12 -17.54
N TRP A 54 -10.27 -12.31 -16.92
CA TRP A 54 -11.23 -11.22 -16.67
C TRP A 54 -10.86 -10.33 -15.48
N TRP A 55 -9.91 -10.77 -14.65
CA TRP A 55 -9.52 -10.15 -13.39
C TRP A 55 -8.14 -9.48 -13.50
N PHE A 56 -7.42 -9.30 -12.38
CA PHE A 56 -6.10 -8.66 -12.37
C PHE A 56 -5.02 -9.69 -12.02
N PRO A 57 -3.99 -9.84 -12.87
CA PRO A 57 -2.96 -10.87 -12.70
C PRO A 57 -2.10 -10.62 -11.45
N ALA A 58 -1.90 -9.36 -11.09
CA ALA A 58 -1.12 -8.92 -9.94
C ALA A 58 -1.71 -7.66 -9.32
N GLY A 59 -1.27 -7.36 -8.10
CA GLY A 59 -1.59 -6.11 -7.42
C GLY A 59 -1.10 -6.06 -5.99
N LEU A 60 -1.12 -4.86 -5.42
CA LEU A 60 -0.77 -4.54 -4.05
C LEU A 60 -2.02 -4.01 -3.37
N ARG A 61 -2.33 -4.54 -2.19
CA ARG A 61 -3.38 -3.99 -1.32
C ARG A 61 -2.78 -3.48 -0.03
N ARG A 62 -3.37 -2.42 0.53
CA ARG A 62 -2.99 -1.88 1.82
C ARG A 62 -4.17 -1.29 2.57
N TRP A 63 -4.31 -1.69 3.83
CA TRP A 63 -5.25 -1.06 4.75
C TRP A 63 -4.73 0.27 5.27
N HIS A 64 -5.60 1.28 5.24
CA HIS A 64 -5.45 2.55 5.95
C HIS A 64 -6.59 2.66 6.98
N PHE A 65 -6.29 3.24 8.14
CA PHE A 65 -7.16 3.18 9.34
C PHE A 65 -7.71 4.55 9.76
N PHE A 66 -7.58 5.58 8.91
CA PHE A 66 -8.08 6.94 9.13
C PHE A 66 -8.72 7.51 7.87
N GLY A 67 -9.69 8.42 8.05
CA GLY A 67 -10.60 8.91 7.02
C GLY A 67 -9.94 9.57 5.80
N ASP A 68 -10.58 9.38 4.64
CA ASP A 68 -10.20 9.96 3.35
C ASP A 68 -10.39 11.48 3.31
N LEU A 69 -9.27 12.20 3.41
CA LEU A 69 -8.60 12.92 2.31
C LEU A 69 -9.31 13.16 0.96
N VAL A 70 -10.62 13.38 0.89
CA VAL A 70 -11.24 13.97 -0.33
C VAL A 70 -10.73 15.42 -0.56
N LYS A 71 -9.91 15.98 0.33
CA LYS A 71 -9.28 17.31 0.19
C LYS A 71 -7.87 17.34 -0.41
N GLU A 72 -7.05 16.29 -0.37
CA GLU A 72 -5.69 16.36 -0.95
C GLU A 72 -5.56 15.74 -2.35
N LEU A 73 -6.51 14.90 -2.77
CA LEU A 73 -6.67 14.58 -4.18
C LEU A 73 -7.39 15.74 -4.86
N GLY A 74 -6.67 16.86 -5.04
CA GLY A 74 -7.16 18.04 -5.74
C GLY A 74 -7.87 17.66 -7.05
N GLU A 75 -8.81 18.52 -7.42
CA GLU A 75 -9.83 18.45 -8.49
C GLU A 75 -9.42 17.93 -9.88
N GLY A 76 -8.18 17.51 -10.07
CA GLY A 76 -7.64 17.06 -11.33
C GLY A 76 -7.59 15.54 -11.56
N MET A 77 -7.66 14.69 -10.53
CA MET A 77 -7.83 13.24 -10.78
C MET A 77 -9.27 13.04 -11.25
N LYS A 78 -9.49 13.14 -12.57
CA LYS A 78 -10.78 12.87 -13.24
C LYS A 78 -11.14 11.42 -12.95
N SER A 79 -11.75 11.20 -11.79
CA SER A 79 -12.57 10.04 -11.55
C SER A 79 -13.63 10.09 -12.64
N LEU A 80 -13.57 9.16 -13.59
CA LEU A 80 -14.71 8.86 -14.43
C LEU A 80 -15.72 8.13 -13.54
N ALA A 81 -16.27 8.89 -12.59
CA ALA A 81 -17.39 8.51 -11.77
C ALA A 81 -18.58 8.39 -12.72
N TRP A 82 -18.88 7.16 -13.11
CA TRP A 82 -20.24 6.82 -13.52
C TRP A 82 -21.08 6.91 -12.24
N VAL A 83 -21.55 8.12 -11.95
CA VAL A 83 -22.55 8.38 -10.92
C VAL A 83 -23.86 7.86 -11.50
N ASP A 84 -24.26 6.65 -11.10
CA ASP A 84 -25.66 6.30 -11.17
C ASP A 84 -26.35 7.23 -10.16
N LYS A 85 -27.07 8.25 -10.67
CA LYS A 85 -27.87 9.17 -9.87
C LYS A 85 -28.89 8.37 -9.06
N ALA A 86 -28.63 8.15 -7.78
CA ALA A 86 -29.62 8.00 -6.70
C ALA A 86 -28.89 7.68 -5.38
N ASN A 87 -28.36 8.70 -4.73
CA ASN A 87 -28.75 9.06 -3.36
C ASN A 87 -27.97 10.30 -2.94
N GLU A 88 -28.72 11.39 -2.79
CA GLU A 88 -28.31 12.54 -2.03
C GLU A 88 -28.18 12.11 -0.57
N SER A 89 -26.95 11.86 -0.13
CA SER A 89 -26.61 11.95 1.28
C SER A 89 -26.11 13.37 1.52
N SER A 90 -26.84 14.11 2.34
CA SER A 90 -26.74 15.55 2.60
C SER A 90 -25.32 16.14 2.77
N PRO A 91 -25.10 17.40 2.36
CA PRO A 91 -23.86 18.12 2.62
C PRO A 91 -23.89 18.64 4.07
N GLY A 92 -23.23 17.96 5.01
CA GLY A 92 -23.23 18.45 6.40
C GLY A 92 -22.60 17.60 7.49
N GLY A 93 -21.76 16.62 7.17
CA GLY A 93 -21.09 15.80 8.19
C GLY A 93 -19.72 15.36 7.72
N GLN A 94 -18.73 16.27 7.80
CA GLN A 94 -17.32 15.94 7.63
C GLN A 94 -16.90 15.01 8.77
N GLY A 95 -16.79 13.71 8.45
CA GLY A 95 -16.50 12.69 9.43
C GLY A 95 -15.01 12.52 9.62
N ASP A 96 -14.46 13.12 10.67
CA ASP A 96 -13.18 12.73 11.32
C ASP A 96 -13.31 11.36 12.02
N GLY A 97 -14.17 10.48 11.50
CA GLY A 97 -14.52 9.19 12.08
C GLY A 97 -13.60 8.08 11.61
N TYR A 98 -13.46 7.04 12.44
CA TYR A 98 -12.82 5.79 12.07
C TYR A 98 -13.49 5.18 10.83
N ASN A 99 -12.80 5.21 9.69
CA ASN A 99 -13.26 4.64 8.42
C ASN A 99 -12.10 3.89 7.75
N PRO A 100 -11.83 2.64 8.15
CA PRO A 100 -10.76 1.87 7.56
C PRO A 100 -11.10 1.56 6.10
N HIS A 101 -10.21 1.92 5.19
CA HIS A 101 -10.37 1.66 3.77
C HIS A 101 -9.16 0.87 3.24
N ASN A 102 -9.40 0.09 2.18
CA ASN A 102 -8.40 -0.78 1.59
C ASN A 102 -8.02 -0.24 0.21
N ASN A 103 -6.82 0.34 0.13
CA ASN A 103 -6.27 0.85 -1.10
C ASN A 103 -5.66 -0.27 -1.92
N VAL A 104 -5.91 -0.26 -3.22
CA VAL A 104 -5.43 -1.29 -4.12
C VAL A 104 -4.77 -0.67 -5.34
N LEU A 105 -3.51 -1.03 -5.58
CA LEU A 105 -2.77 -0.72 -6.79
C LEU A 105 -2.73 -1.97 -7.68
N ILE A 106 -3.04 -1.77 -8.96
CA ILE A 106 -3.03 -2.82 -9.98
C ILE A 106 -2.34 -2.26 -11.23
N PRO A 107 -1.52 -3.07 -11.93
CA PRO A 107 -0.92 -2.68 -13.21
C PRO A 107 -1.99 -2.73 -14.31
N TYR A 108 -2.94 -1.80 -14.25
CA TYR A 108 -4.09 -1.77 -15.15
C TYR A 108 -4.42 -0.34 -15.57
N GLY A 109 -4.92 -0.23 -16.80
CA GLY A 109 -5.31 1.04 -17.40
C GLY A 109 -6.76 1.42 -17.15
N PHE A 110 -7.37 2.10 -18.11
CA PHE A 110 -8.78 2.43 -18.04
C PHE A 110 -9.67 1.16 -17.94
N ILE A 111 -10.58 1.10 -16.96
CA ILE A 111 -11.52 0.00 -16.76
C ILE A 111 -12.84 0.29 -17.46
N THR A 112 -13.36 -0.68 -18.22
CA THR A 112 -14.70 -0.59 -18.83
C THR A 112 -15.81 -0.66 -17.78
N ARG A 113 -16.94 0.05 -18.02
CA ARG A 113 -18.10 0.04 -17.11
C ARG A 113 -18.62 -1.38 -16.82
N GLY A 114 -18.52 -2.30 -17.77
CA GLY A 114 -18.89 -3.71 -17.59
C GLY A 114 -17.99 -4.43 -16.59
N LYS A 115 -16.66 -4.29 -16.74
CA LYS A 115 -15.68 -4.89 -15.81
C LYS A 115 -15.81 -4.27 -14.41
N PHE A 116 -15.97 -2.95 -14.30
CA PHE A 116 -16.12 -2.29 -13.00
C PHE A 116 -17.39 -2.71 -12.25
N ARG A 117 -18.54 -2.80 -12.93
CA ARG A 117 -19.78 -3.32 -12.34
C ARG A 117 -19.63 -4.77 -11.84
N ARG A 118 -18.90 -5.60 -12.60
CA ARG A 118 -18.60 -6.98 -12.18
C ARG A 118 -17.77 -7.01 -10.90
N ILE A 119 -16.71 -6.19 -10.83
CA ILE A 119 -15.84 -6.06 -9.65
C ILE A 119 -16.67 -5.63 -8.42
N LYS A 120 -17.46 -4.56 -8.54
CA LYS A 120 -18.34 -4.09 -7.45
C LYS A 120 -19.26 -5.20 -6.94
N ARG A 121 -19.95 -5.89 -7.84
CA ARG A 121 -20.86 -6.97 -7.48
C ARG A 121 -20.15 -8.14 -6.79
N ALA A 122 -18.98 -8.53 -7.29
CA ALA A 122 -18.21 -9.62 -6.70
C ALA A 122 -17.70 -9.24 -5.30
N LEU A 123 -17.14 -8.05 -5.13
CA LEU A 123 -16.67 -7.57 -3.81
C LEU A 123 -17.81 -7.49 -2.79
N ARG A 124 -18.95 -6.90 -3.17
CA ARG A 124 -20.14 -6.82 -2.29
C ARG A 124 -20.63 -8.19 -1.87
N ALA A 125 -20.73 -9.13 -2.82
CA ALA A 125 -21.16 -10.49 -2.52
C ALA A 125 -20.15 -11.26 -1.66
N ALA A 126 -18.86 -11.12 -1.95
CA ALA A 126 -17.79 -11.83 -1.25
C ALA A 126 -17.59 -11.35 0.19
N LEU A 127 -17.77 -10.04 0.43
CA LEU A 127 -17.63 -9.42 1.75
C LEU A 127 -18.94 -9.42 2.54
N GLY A 128 -20.08 -9.71 1.92
CA GLY A 128 -21.40 -9.61 2.56
C GLY A 128 -21.86 -8.17 2.79
N GLU A 129 -21.31 -7.22 2.04
CA GLU A 129 -21.49 -5.78 2.23
C GLU A 129 -22.20 -5.18 0.99
N PRO A 130 -23.54 -5.13 0.95
CA PRO A 130 -24.27 -4.67 -0.25
C PRO A 130 -24.00 -3.20 -0.60
N ASP A 131 -23.75 -2.37 0.41
CA ASP A 131 -23.50 -0.93 0.29
C ASP A 131 -22.01 -0.58 0.18
N LEU A 132 -21.14 -1.59 -0.03
CA LEU A 132 -19.69 -1.36 -0.17
C LEU A 132 -19.42 -0.30 -1.24
N ILE A 133 -18.70 0.74 -0.80
CA ILE A 133 -18.22 1.82 -1.64
C ILE A 133 -16.92 1.34 -2.29
N VAL A 134 -16.87 1.40 -3.62
CA VAL A 134 -15.69 1.04 -4.40
C VAL A 134 -15.41 2.18 -5.37
N HIS A 135 -14.28 2.86 -5.16
CA HIS A 135 -13.75 3.88 -6.04
C HIS A 135 -12.67 3.30 -6.95
N TYR A 136 -12.60 3.81 -8.17
CA TYR A 136 -11.54 3.49 -9.11
C TYR A 136 -11.02 4.77 -9.74
N GLY A 137 -9.72 4.98 -9.61
CA GLY A 137 -8.99 6.06 -10.26
C GLY A 137 -7.98 5.50 -11.24
N TYR A 138 -7.80 6.19 -12.37
CA TYR A 138 -6.73 5.93 -13.31
C TYR A 138 -6.18 7.27 -13.78
N THR A 139 -4.86 7.37 -13.86
CA THR A 139 -4.16 8.56 -14.36
C THR A 139 -2.95 8.12 -15.18
N ARG A 140 -2.59 8.93 -16.18
CA ARG A 140 -1.34 8.81 -16.96
C ARG A 140 -0.35 9.92 -16.63
N GLU A 141 -0.72 10.81 -15.71
CA GLU A 141 0.11 11.96 -15.33
C GLU A 141 1.15 11.52 -14.28
N PRO A 142 2.45 11.62 -14.59
CA PRO A 142 3.56 11.24 -13.71
C PRO A 142 3.39 11.66 -12.25
N ALA A 143 3.17 12.96 -12.01
CA ALA A 143 3.03 13.51 -10.67
C ALA A 143 1.90 12.85 -9.86
N ARG A 144 0.76 12.56 -10.51
CA ARG A 144 -0.37 11.89 -9.85
C ARG A 144 -0.13 10.40 -9.62
N MET A 145 0.63 9.75 -10.49
CA MET A 145 1.04 8.35 -10.29
C MET A 145 1.95 8.24 -9.06
N VAL A 146 2.93 9.14 -8.95
CA VAL A 146 3.80 9.24 -7.77
C VAL A 146 3.00 9.58 -6.52
N HIS A 147 2.09 10.55 -6.59
CA HIS A 147 1.24 10.92 -5.46
C HIS A 147 0.38 9.73 -4.98
N ALA A 148 -0.26 9.01 -5.90
CA ALA A 148 -1.03 7.82 -5.56
C ALA A 148 -0.16 6.72 -4.92
N LEU A 149 1.04 6.49 -5.47
CA LEU A 149 1.99 5.54 -4.90
C LEU A 149 2.39 5.95 -3.47
N LYS A 150 2.84 7.20 -3.28
CA LYS A 150 3.20 7.79 -1.97
C LYS A 150 2.05 7.66 -0.97
N TYR A 151 0.83 8.03 -1.38
CA TYR A 151 -0.35 7.96 -0.53
C TYR A 151 -0.61 6.52 -0.09
N VAL A 152 -0.70 5.58 -1.05
CA VAL A 152 -1.00 4.18 -0.72
C VAL A 152 0.08 3.59 0.18
N THR A 153 1.36 3.81 -0.10
CA THR A 153 2.48 3.22 0.67
C THR A 153 2.78 3.94 1.99
N ARG A 154 2.19 5.11 2.23
CA ARG A 154 2.35 5.89 3.48
C ARG A 154 1.99 5.07 4.72
N ALA A 155 2.78 5.24 5.79
CA ALA A 155 2.49 4.67 7.10
C ALA A 155 1.11 5.13 7.60
N THR A 156 0.32 4.18 8.11
CA THR A 156 -1.03 4.46 8.62
C THR A 156 -1.00 5.36 9.86
N PHE A 157 -0.02 5.14 10.73
CA PHE A 157 0.26 5.97 11.89
C PHE A 157 1.60 6.65 11.66
N LEU A 158 1.66 7.98 11.77
CA LEU A 158 2.93 8.67 11.97
C LEU A 158 3.34 8.64 13.45
N ASP A 159 2.34 8.64 14.34
CA ASP A 159 2.52 8.48 15.78
C ASP A 159 1.37 7.60 16.33
N TRP A 160 1.72 6.55 17.08
CA TRP A 160 0.76 5.63 17.69
C TRP A 160 -0.11 6.32 18.75
N MET A 161 0.38 7.42 19.34
CA MET A 161 -0.34 8.20 20.35
C MET A 161 -1.59 8.87 19.79
N TRP A 162 -1.75 8.94 18.47
CA TRP A 162 -2.95 9.48 17.83
C TRP A 162 -4.18 8.62 18.09
N ALA A 163 -4.03 7.30 18.16
CA ALA A 163 -5.09 6.40 18.59
C ALA A 163 -4.49 5.12 19.22
N PRO A 164 -4.09 5.18 20.49
CA PRO A 164 -3.40 4.09 21.18
C PRO A 164 -4.14 2.75 21.11
N ASP A 165 -5.46 2.78 21.30
CA ASP A 165 -6.29 1.57 21.31
C ASP A 165 -6.36 0.93 19.91
N VAL A 166 -6.48 1.75 18.86
CA VAL A 166 -6.47 1.26 17.49
C VAL A 166 -5.09 0.71 17.14
N ALA A 167 -4.02 1.46 17.44
CA ALA A 167 -2.64 1.05 17.20
C ALA A 167 -2.31 -0.28 17.91
N ALA A 168 -2.73 -0.44 19.17
CA ALA A 168 -2.59 -1.69 19.91
C ALA A 168 -3.40 -2.83 19.28
N SER A 169 -4.66 -2.57 18.88
CA SER A 169 -5.54 -3.59 18.27
C SER A 169 -5.03 -4.14 16.94
N ILE A 170 -4.26 -3.33 16.19
CA ILE A 170 -3.66 -3.73 14.92
C ILE A 170 -2.15 -3.98 15.02
N TYR A 171 -1.60 -4.11 16.23
CA TYR A 171 -0.20 -4.46 16.40
C TYR A 171 0.12 -5.80 15.72
N ASN A 172 1.25 -5.85 15.00
CA ASN A 172 1.62 -6.98 14.12
C ASN A 172 0.56 -7.35 13.07
N PHE A 173 -0.30 -6.43 12.65
CA PHE A 173 -1.22 -6.66 11.53
C PHE A 173 -0.49 -6.44 10.21
N HIS A 174 -0.59 -7.43 9.32
CA HIS A 174 -0.06 -7.35 7.96
C HIS A 174 -0.97 -6.46 7.11
N ASN A 175 -0.78 -5.15 7.25
CA ASN A 175 -1.61 -4.15 6.58
C ASN A 175 -1.42 -4.15 5.06
N SER A 176 -0.29 -4.63 4.55
CA SER A 176 0.09 -4.64 3.14
C SER A 176 0.28 -6.06 2.62
N GLN A 177 -0.28 -6.39 1.45
CA GLN A 177 -0.09 -7.68 0.80
C GLN A 177 -0.08 -7.55 -0.72
N VAL A 178 0.72 -8.37 -1.38
CA VAL A 178 0.75 -8.50 -2.84
C VAL A 178 0.12 -9.81 -3.32
N TRP A 179 -0.27 -9.84 -4.59
CA TRP A 179 -0.57 -11.06 -5.31
C TRP A 179 -0.04 -10.98 -6.73
N GLY A 180 -0.03 -12.14 -7.41
CA GLY A 180 0.48 -12.27 -8.76
C GLY A 180 1.99 -12.37 -8.81
N LYS A 181 2.50 -12.42 -10.04
CA LYS A 181 3.92 -12.34 -10.33
C LYS A 181 4.28 -10.92 -10.72
N TRP A 182 5.44 -10.48 -10.26
CA TRP A 182 6.02 -9.16 -10.51
C TRP A 182 7.38 -9.28 -11.24
N ASP A 183 7.60 -10.40 -11.92
CA ASP A 183 8.82 -10.75 -12.65
C ASP A 183 8.79 -10.33 -14.13
N GLY A 184 7.74 -9.64 -14.56
CA GLY A 184 7.60 -9.11 -15.92
C GLY A 184 8.08 -7.67 -16.04
N GLU A 185 8.08 -7.16 -17.27
CA GLU A 185 8.39 -5.76 -17.55
C GLU A 185 7.51 -4.80 -16.72
N PRO A 186 8.10 -3.81 -16.03
CA PRO A 186 7.34 -2.87 -15.23
C PRO A 186 6.37 -2.08 -16.11
N ALA A 187 5.15 -1.85 -15.60
CA ALA A 187 4.14 -1.10 -16.34
C ALA A 187 4.53 0.37 -16.59
N TRP A 188 5.39 0.90 -15.72
CA TRP A 188 6.08 2.18 -15.83
C TRP A 188 7.23 2.19 -14.80
N SER A 189 8.27 2.97 -15.06
CA SER A 189 9.45 3.15 -14.21
C SER A 189 9.54 4.60 -13.72
N LEU A 190 10.35 4.83 -12.69
CA LEU A 190 10.63 6.20 -12.25
C LEU A 190 11.32 7.02 -13.34
N ASP A 191 12.09 6.36 -14.22
CA ASP A 191 12.78 6.99 -15.36
C ASP A 191 11.80 7.53 -16.42
N ASP A 192 10.57 7.00 -16.46
CA ASP A 192 9.52 7.49 -17.36
C ASP A 192 8.87 8.80 -16.87
N LEU A 193 9.17 9.23 -15.64
CA LEU A 193 8.64 10.46 -15.05
C LEU A 193 9.49 11.66 -15.52
N GLY A 194 9.00 12.40 -16.52
CA GLY A 194 9.65 13.66 -16.92
C GLY A 194 9.62 14.74 -15.82
N GLY A 195 10.71 15.50 -15.69
CA GLY A 195 10.87 16.58 -14.70
C GLY A 195 11.84 16.22 -13.56
N GLU A 196 12.25 17.22 -12.77
CA GLU A 196 12.93 16.97 -11.48
C GLU A 196 11.92 16.22 -10.61
N PRO A 197 12.18 14.95 -10.25
CA PRO A 197 11.17 14.18 -9.56
C PRO A 197 10.97 14.79 -8.17
N GLU A 198 9.72 15.01 -7.77
CA GLU A 198 9.27 15.17 -6.37
C GLU A 198 9.71 14.01 -5.45
N LEU A 199 10.51 13.07 -5.96
CA LEU A 199 11.19 11.98 -5.28
C LEU A 199 12.57 12.41 -4.75
N ALA A 200 13.08 13.60 -5.08
CA ALA A 200 14.35 14.10 -4.54
C ALA A 200 14.35 14.16 -3.00
N ASP A 201 13.17 14.38 -2.39
CA ASP A 201 12.98 14.36 -0.94
C ASP A 201 12.65 12.95 -0.39
N LEU A 202 12.43 11.96 -1.25
CA LEU A 202 12.32 10.57 -0.79
C LEU A 202 13.73 10.02 -0.62
N PRO A 203 14.09 9.49 0.57
CA PRO A 203 15.35 8.80 0.74
C PRO A 203 15.38 7.65 -0.26
N ASP A 204 16.29 7.75 -1.25
CA ASP A 204 16.55 6.77 -2.32
C ASP A 204 15.40 5.76 -2.52
N PRO A 205 14.43 6.02 -3.41
CA PRO A 205 13.23 5.20 -3.53
C PRO A 205 13.52 3.73 -3.89
N LEU A 206 14.72 3.42 -4.39
CA LEU A 206 15.19 2.06 -4.66
C LEU A 206 15.98 1.47 -3.48
N ALA A 207 16.21 2.23 -2.41
CA ALA A 207 16.95 1.76 -1.25
C ALA A 207 16.24 0.60 -0.57
N ILE A 208 14.94 0.69 -0.36
CA ILE A 208 14.19 -0.42 0.24
C ILE A 208 14.27 -1.66 -0.65
N GLU A 209 14.09 -1.52 -1.96
CA GLU A 209 14.20 -2.64 -2.91
C GLU A 209 15.59 -3.28 -2.88
N SER A 210 16.64 -2.45 -2.89
CA SER A 210 18.02 -2.92 -2.79
C SER A 210 18.23 -3.66 -1.47
N LEU A 211 17.82 -3.07 -0.34
CA LEU A 211 17.98 -3.66 1.00
C LEU A 211 17.25 -5.00 1.13
N GLU A 212 16.01 -5.10 0.64
CA GLU A 212 15.22 -6.34 0.60
C GLU A 212 15.84 -7.40 -0.33
N SER A 213 16.51 -6.95 -1.39
CA SER A 213 17.30 -7.81 -2.29
C SER A 213 18.67 -8.19 -1.72
N GLY A 214 19.00 -7.73 -0.51
CA GLY A 214 20.31 -7.94 0.11
C GLY A 214 21.42 -7.17 -0.59
N ILE A 215 21.14 -5.99 -1.15
CA ILE A 215 22.05 -5.13 -1.90
C ILE A 215 22.15 -3.76 -1.21
N CYS A 216 23.36 -3.25 -1.06
CA CYS A 216 23.61 -1.93 -0.50
C CYS A 216 23.18 -0.83 -1.47
N PRO A 217 22.25 0.06 -1.08
CA PRO A 217 21.76 1.10 -1.97
C PRO A 217 22.80 2.17 -2.32
N ARG A 218 23.87 2.28 -1.51
CA ARG A 218 24.97 3.23 -1.74
C ARG A 218 26.00 2.73 -2.74
N CYS A 219 26.32 1.43 -2.72
CA CYS A 219 27.46 0.89 -3.46
C CYS A 219 27.17 -0.37 -4.29
N GLY A 220 25.94 -0.88 -4.27
CA GLY A 220 25.51 -2.04 -5.05
C GLY A 220 26.08 -3.39 -4.59
N LYS A 221 26.83 -3.44 -3.49
CA LYS A 221 27.42 -4.68 -2.96
C LYS A 221 26.41 -5.47 -2.12
N PRO A 222 26.52 -6.81 -2.06
CA PRO A 222 25.68 -7.60 -1.16
C PRO A 222 25.79 -7.17 0.31
N ILE A 223 24.67 -7.17 1.02
CA ILE A 223 24.59 -6.92 2.46
C ILE A 223 24.40 -8.25 3.18
N GLU A 224 25.17 -8.46 4.24
CA GLU A 224 24.87 -9.46 5.26
C GLU A 224 24.15 -8.79 6.44
N TRP A 225 22.93 -9.23 6.71
CA TRP A 225 22.15 -8.75 7.85
C TRP A 225 22.57 -9.49 9.12
N ALA A 226 23.04 -8.74 10.12
CA ALA A 226 23.31 -9.30 11.46
C ALA A 226 22.04 -9.60 12.28
N GLY A 227 20.86 -9.33 11.72
CA GLY A 227 19.54 -9.49 12.36
C GLY A 227 18.89 -8.15 12.75
N PRO A 228 17.65 -8.19 13.25
CA PRO A 228 16.91 -7.00 13.65
C PRO A 228 17.54 -6.36 14.91
N PHE A 229 17.79 -5.05 14.86
CA PHE A 229 18.28 -4.28 16.00
C PHE A 229 17.12 -3.60 16.76
N PRO A 230 17.15 -3.55 18.11
CA PRO A 230 16.14 -2.83 18.87
C PRO A 230 16.12 -1.33 18.50
N ILE A 231 14.94 -0.79 18.15
CA ILE A 231 14.81 0.62 17.75
C ILE A 231 15.27 1.61 18.84
N LYS A 232 15.16 1.21 20.12
CA LYS A 232 15.67 1.98 21.27
C LYS A 232 17.19 2.14 21.23
N ALA A 233 17.93 1.20 20.64
CA ALA A 233 19.37 1.29 20.47
C ALA A 233 19.76 2.35 19.42
N LEU A 234 18.81 2.76 18.55
CA LEU A 234 18.97 3.85 17.59
C LEU A 234 18.61 5.22 18.19
N ALA A 235 18.33 5.31 19.50
CA ALA A 235 18.05 6.56 20.17
C ALA A 235 19.35 7.35 20.38
N GLY A 236 19.38 8.61 19.91
CA GLY A 236 20.57 9.46 20.01
C GLY A 236 21.67 9.19 18.98
N MET A 237 21.43 8.28 18.02
CA MET A 237 22.29 8.11 16.85
C MET A 237 21.80 9.00 15.71
N GLU A 238 22.73 9.69 15.05
CA GLU A 238 22.42 10.30 13.76
C GLU A 238 22.13 9.19 12.75
N LYS A 239 20.95 9.29 12.15
CA LYS A 239 20.43 8.30 11.22
C LYS A 239 19.62 8.98 10.14
N ARG A 240 19.75 8.45 8.93
CA ARG A 240 18.88 8.79 7.82
C ARG A 240 17.85 7.69 7.67
N ASP A 241 16.58 8.06 7.76
CA ASP A 241 15.47 7.13 7.50
C ASP A 241 15.52 6.73 6.02
N LEU A 242 15.52 5.43 5.74
CA LEU A 242 15.43 4.86 4.39
C LEU A 242 14.03 4.29 4.10
N GLY A 243 13.12 4.32 5.08
CA GLY A 243 11.78 3.78 5.00
C GLY A 243 11.68 2.30 5.40
N ALA A 244 10.44 1.82 5.59
CA ALA A 244 10.12 0.45 6.02
C ALA A 244 10.84 -0.03 7.31
N GLY A 245 11.31 0.90 8.16
CA GLY A 245 12.06 0.58 9.38
C GLY A 245 13.57 0.43 9.16
N TYR A 246 14.04 0.58 7.93
CA TYR A 246 15.47 0.69 7.62
C TYR A 246 15.98 2.09 7.94
N CYS A 247 17.16 2.16 8.53
CA CYS A 247 17.86 3.40 8.77
C CYS A 247 19.31 3.23 8.32
N GLU A 248 19.82 4.22 7.61
CA GLU A 248 21.24 4.38 7.37
C GLU A 248 21.85 5.08 8.58
N LEU A 249 22.86 4.47 9.18
CA LEU A 249 23.68 5.11 10.22
C LEU A 249 24.89 5.78 9.56
N GLU A 250 25.30 6.94 10.08
CA GLU A 250 26.57 7.52 9.64
C GLU A 250 27.72 6.53 9.88
N GLN A 251 28.56 6.35 8.86
CA GLN A 251 29.62 5.34 8.85
C GLN A 251 30.79 5.62 9.81
N VAL A 252 30.74 6.68 10.62
CA VAL A 252 31.86 7.07 11.48
C VAL A 252 31.59 6.75 12.94
N ARG A 253 32.00 5.55 13.36
CA ARG A 253 32.64 5.42 14.68
C ARG A 253 34.12 5.20 14.45
N ALA A 254 34.95 6.16 14.88
CA ALA A 254 36.32 5.84 15.18
C ALA A 254 36.32 4.70 16.23
N PRO A 255 37.19 3.68 16.10
CA PRO A 255 37.36 2.68 17.14
C PRO A 255 37.62 3.37 18.48
N PRO A 256 37.06 2.87 19.60
CA PRO A 256 37.32 3.46 20.91
C PRO A 256 38.85 3.52 21.16
N GLY A 257 39.41 4.73 21.24
CA GLY A 257 40.84 4.95 21.53
C GLY A 257 41.72 5.43 20.38
N MET A 258 41.21 5.79 19.20
CA MET A 258 41.99 6.47 18.16
C MET A 258 41.49 7.89 17.90
N ASP A 259 42.21 8.88 18.45
CA ASP A 259 42.04 10.30 18.10
C ASP A 259 42.49 10.53 16.65
N LEU A 260 41.75 11.39 15.94
CA LEU A 260 42.01 11.83 14.57
C LEU A 260 43.50 12.15 14.34
N VAL A 261 44.20 11.26 13.64
CA VAL A 261 45.44 11.61 12.95
C VAL A 261 45.21 11.38 11.46
N MET A 262 44.93 12.49 10.79
CA MET A 262 45.45 12.86 9.46
C MET A 262 45.73 11.71 8.49
N MET A 263 45.02 11.67 7.37
CA MET A 263 45.66 11.60 6.05
C MET A 263 44.74 12.20 4.97
N LEU A 264 44.85 13.51 4.80
CA LEU A 264 44.90 14.09 3.46
C LEU A 264 46.26 13.73 2.84
N ARG A 265 46.28 12.90 1.79
CA ARG A 265 46.82 13.29 0.48
C ARG A 265 46.79 12.15 -0.53
N ALA A 266 46.44 12.53 -1.74
CA ALA A 266 46.64 11.78 -2.97
C ALA A 266 48.11 11.43 -3.23
N ALA A 267 48.32 10.21 -3.74
CA ALA A 267 49.23 9.85 -4.83
C ALA A 267 48.69 8.56 -5.45
#